data_AF-A0A098E6Z3-F1
#
_entry.id   AF-A0A098E6Z3-F1
#
_cell.length_a   1.000
_cell.length_b   1.000
_cell.length_c   1.000
_cell.angle_alpha   90.00
_cell.angle_beta   90.00
_cell.angle_gamma   90.00
#
_symmetry.space_group_name_H-M   'P 1'
#
loop_
_entity.id
_entity.type
_entity.pdbx_description
1 polymer ?
#
loop_
_entity_poly.entity_id
_entity_poly.type
_entity_poly.pdbx_seq_one_letter_code
_entity_poly.pdbx_strand_id
1 'polypeptide(L)' 'MFGLGWQELLFVLVILLLLFGAAKLPELAKSLGKAKKEFEKGIKGEEENKGKEGSNKEAPKSASESVKKDAPKFEN' A
#
# COMPACT_ATOMS: atom_id res chain seq x y z
N MET A 1 -7.17 21.61 29.82
CA MET A 1 -6.77 21.47 28.40
C MET A 1 -6.50 19.99 28.14
N PHE A 2 -7.42 19.29 27.47
CA PHE A 2 -7.26 17.89 27.10
C PHE A 2 -6.64 17.83 25.71
N GLY A 3 -5.31 17.80 25.65
CA GLY A 3 -4.62 17.40 24.43
C GLY A 3 -4.78 15.90 24.31
N LEU A 4 -5.40 15.43 23.22
CA LEU A 4 -5.36 14.01 22.87
C LEU A 4 -3.90 13.66 22.61
N GLY A 5 -3.24 13.09 23.62
CA GLY A 5 -1.88 12.64 23.54
C GLY A 5 -1.80 11.31 22.81
N TRP A 6 -0.56 10.89 22.57
CA TRP A 6 -0.28 9.60 21.97
C TRP A 6 -0.86 8.44 22.80
N GLN A 7 -0.89 8.59 24.13
CA GLN A 7 -1.38 7.58 25.06
C GLN A 7 -2.89 7.35 24.94
N GLU A 8 -3.69 8.43 24.88
CA GLU A 8 -5.14 8.36 24.71
C GLU A 8 -5.50 7.73 23.35
N LEU A 9 -4.79 8.12 22.29
CA LEU A 9 -5.01 7.56 20.96
C LEU A 9 -4.71 6.05 20.93
N LEU A 10 -3.65 5.60 21.61
CA LEU A 10 -3.31 4.20 21.72
C LEU A 10 -4.38 3.42 22.49
N PHE A 11 -4.94 4.01 23.55
CA PHE A 11 -6.01 3.41 24.34
C PHE A 11 -7.30 3.21 23.52
N VAL A 12 -7.69 4.24 22.76
CA VAL A 12 -8.85 4.16 21.85
C VAL A 12 -8.59 3.14 20.75
N LEU A 13 -7.38 3.10 20.19
CA LEU A 13 -7.00 2.11 19.17
C LEU A 13 -7.15 0.69 19.70
N VAL A 14 -6.66 0.40 20.92
CA VAL A 14 -6.80 -0.92 21.55
C VAL A 14 -8.27 -1.31 21.71
N ILE A 15 -9.13 -0.40 22.17
CA ILE A 15 -10.57 -0.68 22.30
C ILE A 15 -11.20 -0.98 20.94
N LEU A 16 -10.88 -0.19 19.90
CA LEU A 16 -11.35 -0.45 18.53
C LEU A 16 -10.84 -1.81 18.00
N LEU A 17 -9.60 -2.17 18.32
CA LEU A 17 -9.03 -3.46 17.95
C LEU A 17 -9.72 -4.63 18.67
N LEU A 18 -10.21 -4.45 19.90
CA LEU A 18 -10.97 -5.48 20.60
C LEU A 18 -12.38 -5.64 20.02
N LEU A 19 -13.04 -4.56 19.63
CA LEU A 19 -14.38 -4.59 19.05
C LEU A 19 -14.39 -5.12 17.61
N PHE A 20 -13.49 -4.63 16.77
CA PHE A 20 -13.44 -4.94 15.34
C PHE A 20 -12.41 -6.02 14.99
N GLY A 21 -11.40 -6.24 15.83
CA GLY A 21 -10.28 -7.14 15.56
C GLY A 21 -9.13 -6.47 14.79
N ALA A 22 -7.89 -6.91 15.09
CA ALA A 22 -6.66 -6.43 14.42
C ALA A 22 -6.64 -6.65 12.91
N ALA A 23 -7.36 -7.66 12.40
CA ALA A 23 -7.43 -7.95 10.97
C ALA A 23 -8.35 -6.99 10.20
N LYS A 24 -9.33 -6.36 10.86
CA LYS A 24 -10.35 -5.55 10.17
C LYS A 24 -9.89 -4.14 9.85
N LEU A 25 -9.06 -3.52 10.68
CA LEU A 25 -8.47 -2.21 10.37
C LEU A 25 -7.67 -2.17 9.04
N PRO A 26 -6.72 -3.09 8.79
CA PRO A 26 -5.97 -3.07 7.53
C PRO A 26 -6.83 -3.46 6.32
N GLU A 27 -7.85 -4.29 6.50
CA GLU A 27 -8.81 -4.63 5.46
C GLU A 27 -9.63 -3.40 5.03
N LEU A 28 -10.15 -2.63 5.99
CA LEU A 28 -10.86 -1.37 5.76
C LEU A 28 -9.95 -0.29 5.17
N ALA A 29 -8.72 -0.16 5.65
CA ALA A 29 -7.76 0.79 5.08
C ALA A 29 -7.42 0.46 3.63
N LYS A 30 -7.31 -0.83 3.27
CA LYS A 30 -7.08 -1.27 1.90
C LYS A 30 -8.27 -0.97 0.99
N SER A 31 -9.50 -1.20 1.44
CA SER A 31 -10.70 -0.91 0.64
C SER A 31 -10.91 0.61 0.45
N LEU A 32 -10.75 1.40 1.52
CA LEU A 32 -10.80 2.86 1.46
C LEU A 32 -9.68 3.44 0.59
N GLY A 33 -8.46 2.89 0.68
CA GLY A 33 -7.33 3.33 -0.14
C GLY A 33 -7.54 3.06 -1.63
N LYS A 34 -8.11 1.90 -1.98
CA LYS A 34 -8.51 1.59 -3.36
C LYS A 34 -9.61 2.54 -3.84
N ALA A 35 -10.64 2.75 -3.04
CA ALA A 35 -11.74 3.68 -3.36
C ALA A 35 -11.22 5.11 -3.55
N LYS A 36 -10.34 5.62 -2.67
CA LYS A 36 -9.70 6.93 -2.83
C LYS A 36 -8.89 7.02 -4.11
N LYS A 37 -8.09 5.99 -4.44
CA LYS A 37 -7.27 5.95 -5.65
C LYS A 37 -8.11 5.95 -6.92
N GLU A 38 -9.21 5.20 -6.93
CA GLU A 38 -10.15 5.16 -8.06
C GLU A 38 -10.95 6.46 -8.16
N PHE A 39 -11.34 7.05 -7.04
CA PHE A 39 -11.99 8.36 -6.97
C PHE A 39 -11.09 9.48 -7.52
N GLU A 40 -9.83 9.53 -7.09
CA GLU A 40 -8.84 10.49 -7.62
C GLU A 40 -8.58 10.27 -9.12
N LYS A 41 -8.53 9.01 -9.59
CA LYS A 41 -8.42 8.69 -11.01
C LYS A 41 -9.64 9.10 -11.82
N GLY A 42 -10.84 8.96 -11.27
CA GLY A 42 -12.08 9.39 -11.92
C GLY A 42 -12.13 10.90 -12.08
N ILE A 43 -11.82 11.63 -11.02
CA ILE A 43 -11.75 13.10 -11.02
C ILE A 43 -10.65 13.60 -11.95
N LYS A 44 -9.46 12.99 -11.91
CA LYS A 44 -8.32 13.40 -12.75
C LYS A 44 -8.44 12.93 -14.20
N GLY A 45 -9.18 11.85 -14.44
CA GLY A 45 -9.43 11.27 -15.76
C GLY A 45 -10.37 12.10 -16.64
N GLU A 46 -11.19 12.97 -16.06
CA GLU A 46 -11.91 14.02 -16.82
C GLU A 46 -10.94 15.09 -17.38
N GLU A 47 -9.80 15.33 -16.73
CA GLU A 47 -8.79 16.28 -17.23
C GLU A 47 -7.75 15.64 -18.17
N GLU A 48 -7.49 14.34 -18.04
CA GLU A 48 -6.41 13.61 -18.76
C GLU A 48 -6.91 12.67 -19.87
N ASN A 49 -8.05 12.93 -20.52
CA ASN A 49 -8.51 12.18 -21.71
C ASN A 49 -7.65 12.46 -22.97
N LYS A 50 -6.32 12.37 -22.83
CA LYS A 50 -5.36 12.35 -23.94
C LYS A 50 -4.04 11.61 -23.64
N GLY A 51 -4.01 10.64 -22.72
CA GLY A 51 -2.83 9.78 -22.66
C GLY A 51 -2.79 8.72 -21.57
N LYS A 52 -2.78 7.47 -22.03
CA LYS A 52 -2.17 6.30 -21.37
C LYS A 52 -3.05 5.55 -20.36
N GLU A 53 -3.96 4.75 -20.92
CA GLU A 53 -4.18 3.40 -20.40
C GLU A 53 -2.82 2.67 -20.26
N GLY A 54 -2.60 2.00 -19.13
CA GLY A 54 -1.46 1.10 -18.95
C GLY A 54 -0.66 1.33 -17.66
N SER A 55 -1.19 0.85 -16.54
CA SER A 55 -0.32 0.42 -15.44
C SER A 55 -0.95 -0.79 -14.74
N ASN A 56 -0.85 -1.91 -15.44
CA ASN A 56 -0.55 -3.18 -14.81
C ASN A 56 0.84 -3.05 -14.16
N LYS A 57 0.89 -2.78 -12.85
CA LYS A 57 2.10 -2.96 -12.04
C LYS A 57 1.75 -3.79 -10.82
N GLU A 58 1.89 -5.09 -11.03
CA GLU A 58 2.75 -5.97 -10.24
C GLU A 58 2.52 -5.97 -8.73
N ALA A 59 1.90 -7.05 -8.28
CA ALA A 59 2.10 -7.61 -6.95
C ALA A 59 3.61 -7.78 -6.67
N PRO A 60 4.11 -7.46 -5.45
CA PRO A 60 5.49 -7.73 -5.12
C PRO A 60 5.66 -9.25 -5.00
N LYS A 61 6.36 -9.85 -5.97
CA LYS A 61 6.91 -11.20 -5.84
C LYS A 61 7.94 -11.18 -4.72
N SER A 62 7.59 -11.92 -3.69
CA SER A 62 8.43 -12.42 -2.61
C SER A 62 9.82 -12.85 -3.10
N ALA A 63 10.80 -12.47 -2.29
CA ALA A 63 12.16 -12.98 -2.19
C ALA A 63 12.44 -14.37 -2.81
N SER A 64 13.38 -14.44 -3.74
CA SER A 64 14.64 -15.22 -3.67
C SER A 64 15.37 -15.10 -5.01
N GLU A 65 16.68 -15.34 -5.02
CA GLU A 65 17.55 -15.52 -6.20
C GLU A 65 18.38 -14.31 -6.67
N SER A 66 19.43 -14.01 -5.89
CA SER A 66 20.62 -13.30 -6.38
C SER A 66 21.85 -13.67 -5.54
N VAL A 67 22.39 -14.88 -5.74
CA VAL A 67 23.84 -15.16 -5.62
C VAL A 67 24.20 -16.31 -6.56
N LYS A 68 24.54 -15.99 -7.82
CA LYS A 68 25.53 -16.76 -8.59
C LYS A 68 26.55 -15.78 -9.14
N LYS A 69 27.68 -15.76 -8.45
CA LYS A 69 28.90 -15.05 -8.78
C LYS A 69 29.73 -16.02 -9.61
N ASP A 70 29.44 -16.09 -10.91
CA ASP A 70 30.26 -16.81 -11.87
C ASP A 70 30.91 -15.79 -12.81
N ALA A 71 32.23 -15.68 -12.67
CA ALA A 71 33.10 -14.78 -13.38
C ALA A 71 33.18 -15.12 -14.87
N PRO A 72 33.24 -14.12 -15.78
CA PRO A 72 33.42 -14.38 -17.20
C PRO A 72 34.87 -14.78 -17.51
N LYS A 73 35.05 -16.00 -18.00
CA LYS A 73 36.22 -16.45 -18.78
C LYS A 73 35.98 -16.15 -20.26
N PHE A 74 36.83 -15.31 -20.85
CA PHE A 74 37.17 -15.23 -22.28
C PHE A 74 38.58 -14.59 -22.27
N GLU A 75 39.71 -15.18 -22.67
CA GLU A 75 40.08 -16.16 -23.70
C GLU A 75 39.65 -15.75 -25.12
N ASN A 76 40.34 -14.76 -25.69
CA ASN A 76 41.34 -14.91 -26.78
C ASN A 76 41.95 -13.55 -27.15
#